data_AF-A0A3G2LCZ0-F1
#
_entry.id   AF-A0A3G2LCZ0-F1
#
_cell.length_a   1.000
_cell.length_b   1.000
_cell.length_c   1.000
_cell.angle_alpha   90.00
_cell.angle_beta   90.00
_cell.angle_gamma   90.00
#
_symmetry.space_group_name_H-M   'P 1'
#
loop_
_entity.id
_entity.type
_entity.pdbx_description
1 polymer ?
#
loop_
_entity_poly.entity_id
_entity_poly.type
_entity_poly.pdbx_seq_one_letter_code
_entity_poly.pdbx_strand_id
1 'polypeptide(L)' 'MMVYFVVLLSFCLLGGLVAVASNPSPFYGAAGLVFSAAVGCGVLVWLGSSFISLVLFL' A
#
# COMPACT_ATOMS: atom_id res chain seq x y z
N MET A 1 -10.73 -17.80 -0.92
CA MET A 1 -9.27 -17.55 -0.83
C MET A 1 -8.90 -16.10 -1.18
N MET A 2 -9.33 -15.55 -2.32
CA MET A 2 -8.89 -14.21 -2.78
C MET A 2 -9.38 -13.02 -1.95
N VAL A 3 -10.60 -13.08 -1.43
CA VAL A 3 -11.16 -11.99 -0.59
C VAL A 3 -10.34 -11.78 0.68
N TYR A 4 -9.91 -12.85 1.35
CA TYR A 4 -9.06 -12.75 2.55
C TYR A 4 -7.69 -12.13 2.24
N PHE A 5 -7.13 -12.41 1.07
CA PHE A 5 -5.85 -11.85 0.66
C PHE A 5 -5.94 -10.33 0.42
N VAL A 6 -7.00 -9.87 -0.26
CA VAL A 6 -7.26 -8.44 -0.47
C VAL A 6 -7.54 -7.72 0.87
N VAL A 7 -8.25 -8.38 1.78
CA VAL A 7 -8.50 -7.85 3.13
C VAL A 7 -7.18 -7.73 3.91
N LEU A 8 -6.32 -8.75 3.88
CA LEU A 8 -4.99 -8.70 4.51
C LEU A 8 -4.14 -7.54 3.96
N LEU A 9 -4.08 -7.38 2.63
CA LEU A 9 -3.37 -6.27 2.00
C LEU A 9 -3.95 -4.91 2.42
N SER A 10 -5.27 -4.79 2.51
CA SER A 10 -5.93 -3.56 2.98
C SER A 10 -5.55 -3.22 4.42
N PHE A 11 -5.43 -4.22 5.31
CA PHE A 11 -4.93 -4.01 6.67
C PHE A 11 -3.46 -3.56 6.70
N CYS A 12 -2.59 -4.15 5.87
CA CYS A 12 -1.21 -3.68 5.74
C CYS A 12 -1.13 -2.23 5.22
N LEU A 13 -2.01 -1.86 4.28
CA LEU A 13 -2.09 -0.51 3.72
C LEU A 13 -2.50 0.52 4.77
N LEU A 14 -3.52 0.19 5.58
CA LEU A 14 -3.94 0.99 6.73
C LEU A 14 -2.80 1.12 7.75
N GLY A 15 -2.11 0.03 8.06
CA GLY A 15 -0.96 0.05 8.98
C GLY A 15 0.15 1.00 8.52
N GLY A 16 0.50 0.96 7.23
CA GLY A 16 1.48 1.89 6.64
C GLY A 16 1.02 3.35 6.67
N LEU A 17 -0.26 3.62 6.39
CA LEU A 17 -0.83 4.98 6.48
C LEU A 17 -0.85 5.50 7.92
N VAL A 18 -1.18 4.65 8.89
CA VAL A 18 -1.13 5.00 10.32
C VAL A 18 0.30 5.32 10.74
N ALA A 19 1.28 4.54 10.26
CA ALA A 19 2.69 4.83 10.50
C ALA A 19 3.08 6.21 9.93
N VAL A 20 2.64 6.58 8.73
CA VAL A 20 2.88 7.92 8.16
C VAL A 20 2.16 9.02 8.96
N ALA A 21 0.91 8.78 9.34
CA ALA A 21 0.08 9.73 10.10
C ALA A 21 0.58 9.97 11.52
N SER A 22 1.38 9.04 12.08
CA SER A 22 1.95 9.14 13.42
C SER A 22 3.05 10.21 13.58
N ASN A 23 3.30 11.02 12.54
CA ASN A 23 4.38 12.02 12.49
C ASN A 23 5.77 11.46 12.83
N PRO A 24 6.21 10.36 12.19
CA PRO A 24 7.60 9.96 12.29
C PRO A 24 8.48 10.99 11.57
N SER A 25 9.80 10.93 11.80
CA SER A 25 10.73 11.80 11.07
C SER A 25 10.63 11.59 9.54
N PRO A 26 10.99 12.60 8.72
CA PRO A 26 10.68 12.62 7.29
C PRO A 26 11.12 11.37 6.51
N PHE A 27 12.27 10.78 6.88
CA PHE A 27 12.78 9.55 6.27
C PHE A 27 11.89 8.33 6.52
N TYR A 28 11.40 8.17 7.75
CA TYR A 28 10.50 7.07 8.11
C TYR A 28 9.10 7.29 7.55
N GLY A 29 8.65 8.54 7.46
CA GLY A 29 7.40 8.89 6.76
C GLY A 29 7.45 8.52 5.28
N ALA A 30 8.55 8.86 4.58
CA ALA A 30 8.74 8.47 3.19
C ALA A 30 8.79 6.95 3.01
N ALA A 31 9.51 6.23 3.89
CA ALA A 31 9.55 4.77 3.85
C ALA A 31 8.16 4.14 4.07
N GLY A 32 7.37 4.67 5.00
CA GLY A 32 5.98 4.26 5.23
C GLY A 32 5.07 4.51 4.02
N LEU A 33 5.21 5.67 3.38
CA LEU A 33 4.48 6.02 2.15
C LEU A 33 4.80 5.08 0.98
N VAL A 34 6.09 4.79 0.75
CA VAL A 34 6.53 3.84 -0.30
C VAL A 34 6.00 2.44 -0.03
N PHE A 35 6.04 1.98 1.22
CA PHE A 35 5.47 0.70 1.61
C PHE A 35 3.95 0.65 1.36
N SER A 36 3.20 1.69 1.78
CA SER A 36 1.76 1.80 1.52
C SER A 36 1.44 1.80 0.02
N ALA A 37 2.25 2.48 -0.80
CA ALA A 37 2.09 2.50 -2.25
C ALA A 37 2.32 1.11 -2.86
N ALA A 38 3.36 0.39 -2.44
CA ALA A 38 3.63 -0.99 -2.89
C ALA A 38 2.46 -1.94 -2.58
N VAL A 39 1.95 -1.87 -1.35
CA VAL A 39 0.83 -2.72 -0.89
C VAL A 39 -0.47 -2.35 -1.65
N GLY A 40 -0.72 -1.07 -1.88
CA GLY A 40 -1.87 -0.60 -2.69
C GLY A 40 -1.81 -1.05 -4.14
N CYS A 41 -0.61 -1.06 -4.73
CA CYS A 41 -0.39 -1.61 -6.07
C CYS A 41 -0.69 -3.12 -6.10
N GLY A 42 -0.30 -3.85 -5.06
CA GLY A 42 -0.68 -5.26 -4.90
C GLY A 42 -2.20 -5.46 -4.99
N VAL A 43 -2.98 -4.67 -4.24
CA VAL A 43 -4.45 -4.73 -4.27
C VAL A 43 -5.01 -4.51 -5.68
N LEU A 44 -4.48 -3.52 -6.41
CA LEU A 44 -4.90 -3.22 -7.79
C LEU A 44 -4.56 -4.37 -8.76
N VAL A 45 -3.40 -5.00 -8.63
CA VAL A 45 -3.03 -6.18 -9.42
C VAL A 45 -4.03 -7.32 -9.19
N TRP A 46 -4.45 -7.54 -7.93
CA TRP A 46 -5.47 -8.56 -7.61
C TRP A 46 -6.87 -8.22 -8.15
N LEU A 47 -7.17 -6.94 -8.37
CA LEU A 47 -8.40 -6.47 -9.01
C LEU A 47 -8.32 -6.51 -10.56
N GLY A 48 -7.17 -6.90 -11.13
CA GLY A 48 -6.95 -6.97 -12.57
C GLY A 48 -6.51 -5.65 -13.23
N SER A 49 -6.23 -4.60 -12.44
CA SER A 49 -5.84 -3.27 -12.91
C SER A 49 -4.33 -3.04 -12.92
N SER A 50 -3.58 -3.96 -13.54
CA SER A 50 -2.10 -3.96 -13.54
C SER A 50 -1.44 -2.74 -14.19
N PHE A 51 -2.09 -2.10 -15.17
CA PHE A 51 -1.56 -0.88 -15.78
C PHE A 51 -1.59 0.31 -14.80
N ILE A 52 -2.69 0.47 -14.07
CA ILE A 52 -2.87 1.55 -13.10
C ILE A 52 -1.94 1.36 -11.90
N SER A 53 -1.67 0.11 -11.48
CA SER A 53 -0.70 -0.16 -10.42
C SER A 53 0.74 0.22 -10.81
N LEU A 54 1.14 -0.04 -12.07
CA LEU A 54 2.48 0.33 -12.54
C LEU A 54 2.68 1.85 -12.58
N VAL A 55 1.66 2.60 -12.98
CA VAL A 55 1.71 4.08 -13.00
C VAL A 55 1.77 4.67 -11.59
N LEU A 56 1.10 4.06 -10.60
CA LEU A 56 1.14 4.54 -9.21
C LEU A 56 2.46 4.22 -8.48
N PHE A 57 3.20 3.22 -8.95
CA PHE A 57 4.46 2.81 -8.34
C PHE A 57 5.68 3.56 -8.92
N LEU A 58 5.53 4.15 -10.10
CA LEU A 58 6.58 4.84 -10.86
C LEU A 58 6.61 6.34 -10.53
#